data_AF-A0A669P0A9-F1
#
_entry.id   AF-A0A669P0A9-F1
#
_cell.length_a   1.000
_cell.length_b   1.000
_cell.length_c   1.000
_cell.angle_alpha   90.00
_cell.angle_beta   90.00
_cell.angle_gamma   90.00
#
_symmetry.space_group_name_H-M   'P 1'
#
loop_
_entity.id
_entity.type
_entity.pdbx_description
1 polymer ?
#
loop_
_entity_poly.entity_id
_entity_poly.type
_entity_poly.pdbx_seq_one_letter_code
_entity_poly.pdbx_strand_id
1 'polypeptide(L)'
;TAAGTVAVWRATGVTSVTCRGDYIYSTGRDGCYRQLRLRDQQLEVLQKHRPRKGLQWIEELRFTPSGDLLVLGFHADNFVVWSTRSGVNLHCVPCGGGHRSWSYHSSPEADAFAFIKRGDVMLYHSEAEPCEQRVLLASLHGREITCVRHLGAVRAPGCRPVDVFITGSEDTTACVLTLSELTRAAVPLTRLSDHISSVRALALAGTALHNGTQLCSLLFSAGGRAQIECYHLQCVADLGAEGMVSCQVTHVASHRLDEHWDRMKNRHKLVKMDPETRYMSLSVVCGTNSEQLPMPCTFLVAACSDGSVRLFVLLEAAQKLLLVAESFHHQRCVLKVEAFLHMNHLLCSAATDGSVAFWDITTALCIAVLTEPLLPALGTPLLTVVAHSCGVNSLHIQELPKGQFLVASGSDDGSIHVCLLEVTRGGDEAEPGTCLHILERVARPCTHAAHVTGIRVLRPDLVLSASVDQRLTLWRLSWDGLEELSTTFFYVPDLAELDCWEVVEAGGERCWYCVLCGQGLELLRYWYLA
;
A
#
# COMPACT_ATOMS: atom_id res chain seq x y z
N THR A 1 -41.22 -8.55 13.55
CA THR A 1 -39.81 -8.98 13.56
C THR A 1 -39.48 -9.54 12.19
N ALA A 2 -39.07 -8.69 11.26
CA ALA A 2 -38.69 -9.13 9.92
C ALA A 2 -37.27 -9.69 9.98
N ALA A 3 -37.12 -11.01 9.86
CA ALA A 3 -35.82 -11.64 9.66
C ALA A 3 -35.31 -11.23 8.28
N GLY A 4 -34.39 -10.27 8.23
CA GLY A 4 -33.73 -9.86 7.00
C GLY A 4 -32.69 -10.89 6.59
N THR A 5 -32.92 -11.60 5.47
CA THR A 5 -31.92 -12.48 4.88
C THR A 5 -30.91 -11.65 4.09
N VAL A 6 -29.68 -11.49 4.61
CA VAL A 6 -28.59 -10.84 3.87
C VAL A 6 -27.93 -11.86 2.94
N ALA A 7 -28.08 -11.67 1.63
CA ALA A 7 -27.41 -12.51 0.63
C ALA A 7 -25.92 -12.13 0.54
N VAL A 8 -25.07 -12.83 1.28
CA VAL A 8 -23.60 -12.65 1.25
C VAL A 8 -22.97 -13.24 -0.02
N TRP A 9 -23.66 -14.16 -0.69
CA TRP A 9 -23.16 -14.93 -1.83
C TRP A 9 -24.03 -14.73 -3.07
N ARG A 10 -23.40 -14.41 -4.21
CA ARG A 10 -24.06 -14.39 -5.52
C ARG A 10 -23.82 -15.75 -6.21
N ALA A 11 -24.89 -16.53 -6.37
CA ALA A 11 -25.04 -17.72 -7.22
C ALA A 11 -24.23 -18.99 -6.91
N THR A 12 -23.16 -18.96 -6.12
CA THR A 12 -22.41 -20.18 -5.72
C THR A 12 -22.64 -20.44 -4.24
N GLY A 13 -23.22 -21.60 -3.90
CA GLY A 13 -23.67 -21.91 -2.55
C GLY A 13 -22.56 -21.82 -1.48
N VAL A 14 -22.97 -21.49 -0.26
CA VAL A 14 -22.13 -21.54 0.94
C VAL A 14 -21.73 -22.98 1.22
N THR A 15 -20.44 -23.23 1.43
CA THR A 15 -19.92 -24.58 1.73
C THR A 15 -19.75 -24.81 3.24
N SER A 16 -19.35 -23.78 3.98
CA SER A 16 -19.18 -23.83 5.43
C SER A 16 -19.33 -22.44 6.04
N VAL A 17 -19.74 -22.43 7.32
CA VAL A 17 -19.79 -21.25 8.18
C VAL A 17 -19.17 -21.62 9.51
N THR A 18 -18.24 -20.80 9.99
CA THR A 18 -17.60 -20.95 11.30
C THR A 18 -17.51 -19.60 12.00
N CYS A 19 -17.46 -19.60 13.32
CA CYS A 19 -17.42 -18.39 14.13
C CYS A 19 -16.16 -18.38 15.00
N ARG A 20 -15.54 -17.20 15.15
CA ARG A 20 -14.45 -17.01 16.11
C ARG A 20 -14.50 -15.59 16.67
N GLY A 21 -14.66 -15.48 17.99
CA GLY A 21 -14.95 -14.19 18.63
C GLY A 21 -16.21 -13.57 18.03
N ASP A 22 -16.14 -12.29 17.70
CA ASP A 22 -17.25 -11.52 17.11
C ASP A 22 -17.36 -11.64 15.57
N TYR A 23 -16.56 -12.51 14.96
CA TYR A 23 -16.49 -12.66 13.52
C TYR A 23 -17.10 -13.97 13.04
N ILE A 24 -17.78 -13.89 11.91
CA ILE A 24 -18.35 -15.01 11.18
C ILE A 24 -17.54 -15.18 9.90
N TYR A 25 -17.10 -16.41 9.62
CA TYR A 25 -16.36 -16.75 8.41
C TYR A 25 -17.23 -17.66 7.56
N SER A 26 -17.40 -17.30 6.30
CA SER A 26 -18.19 -18.07 5.35
C SER A 26 -17.34 -18.41 4.14
N THR A 27 -17.43 -19.65 3.67
CA THR A 27 -16.74 -20.14 2.47
C THR A 27 -17.73 -20.39 1.35
N GLY A 28 -17.22 -20.39 0.12
CA GLY A 28 -18.02 -20.78 -1.03
C GLY A 28 -17.17 -21.24 -2.19
N ARG A 29 -17.88 -21.69 -3.24
CA ARG A 29 -17.28 -22.33 -4.43
C ARG A 29 -16.68 -21.34 -5.44
N ASP A 30 -16.49 -20.08 -5.05
CA ASP A 30 -15.78 -19.05 -5.83
C ASP A 30 -14.27 -18.99 -5.51
N GLY A 31 -13.78 -19.96 -4.73
CA GLY A 31 -12.41 -20.05 -4.24
C GLY A 31 -12.05 -18.97 -3.22
N CYS A 32 -13.06 -18.38 -2.58
CA CYS A 32 -12.88 -17.33 -1.59
C CYS A 32 -13.59 -17.69 -0.28
N TYR A 33 -13.14 -17.08 0.81
CA TYR A 33 -13.91 -16.99 2.05
C TYR A 33 -14.08 -15.52 2.44
N ARG A 34 -15.14 -15.23 3.18
CA ARG A 34 -15.50 -13.88 3.62
C ARG A 34 -15.48 -13.83 5.13
N GLN A 35 -14.85 -12.79 5.68
CA GLN A 35 -14.96 -12.45 7.09
C GLN A 35 -16.07 -11.41 7.23
N LEU A 36 -17.00 -11.69 8.14
CA LEU A 36 -18.23 -10.96 8.35
C LEU A 36 -18.32 -10.53 9.81
N ARG A 37 -19.00 -9.41 10.05
CA ARG A 37 -19.41 -9.00 11.39
C ARG A 37 -20.93 -8.78 11.40
N LEU A 38 -21.58 -9.24 12.46
CA LEU A 38 -23.00 -8.97 12.66
C LEU A 38 -23.14 -7.61 13.35
N ARG A 39 -23.80 -6.65 12.69
CA ARG A 39 -24.18 -5.35 13.25
C ARG A 39 -25.63 -5.07 12.93
N ASP A 40 -26.40 -4.64 13.93
CA ASP A 40 -27.82 -4.27 13.76
C ASP A 40 -28.64 -5.34 13.01
N GLN A 41 -28.40 -6.62 13.34
CA GLN A 41 -29.02 -7.78 12.69
C GLN A 41 -28.75 -7.90 11.18
N GLN A 42 -27.70 -7.26 10.67
CA GLN A 42 -27.22 -7.34 9.30
C GLN A 42 -25.77 -7.84 9.28
N LEU A 43 -25.45 -8.67 8.28
CA LEU A 43 -24.08 -9.13 8.06
C LEU A 43 -23.33 -8.13 7.21
N GLU A 44 -22.31 -7.51 7.79
CA GLU A 44 -21.37 -6.63 7.11
C GLU A 44 -20.17 -7.46 6.62
N VAL A 45 -19.84 -7.39 5.33
CA VAL A 45 -18.63 -8.02 4.79
C VAL A 45 -17.43 -7.13 5.07
N LEU A 46 -16.53 -7.59 5.92
CA LEU A 46 -15.31 -6.84 6.24
C LEU A 46 -14.22 -7.08 5.22
N GLN A 47 -13.99 -8.36 4.89
CA GLN A 47 -12.94 -8.76 3.97
C GLN A 47 -13.35 -9.98 3.15
N LYS A 48 -12.81 -10.04 1.93
CA LYS A 48 -12.85 -11.20 1.06
C LYS A 48 -11.44 -11.72 0.90
N HIS A 49 -11.23 -13.00 1.20
CA HIS A 49 -9.92 -13.63 1.12
C HIS A 49 -9.92 -14.70 0.04
N ARG A 50 -8.87 -14.67 -0.78
CA ARG A 50 -8.55 -15.77 -1.70
C ARG A 50 -7.26 -16.42 -1.23
N PRO A 51 -7.33 -17.51 -0.44
CA PRO A 51 -6.17 -18.05 0.25
C PRO A 51 -5.05 -18.49 -0.68
N ARG A 52 -5.38 -19.08 -1.84
CA ARG A 52 -4.38 -19.48 -2.84
C ARG A 52 -4.94 -19.52 -4.25
N LYS A 53 -4.12 -19.15 -5.24
CA LYS A 53 -4.42 -19.40 -6.66
C LYS A 53 -4.59 -20.91 -6.90
N GLY A 54 -5.76 -21.28 -7.43
CA GLY A 54 -6.08 -22.66 -7.77
C GLY A 54 -6.91 -23.40 -6.73
N LEU A 55 -7.03 -22.92 -5.49
CA LEU A 55 -7.96 -23.49 -4.50
C LEU A 55 -9.39 -23.01 -4.81
N GLN A 56 -9.96 -23.54 -5.90
CA GLN A 56 -11.23 -23.08 -6.46
C GLN A 56 -12.42 -23.49 -5.59
N TRP A 57 -12.26 -24.57 -4.81
CA TRP A 57 -13.33 -25.12 -4.00
C TRP A 57 -12.89 -25.18 -2.55
N ILE A 58 -13.27 -24.17 -1.78
CA ILE A 58 -13.09 -24.15 -0.32
C ILE A 58 -14.32 -24.82 0.29
N GLU A 59 -14.09 -25.83 1.11
CA GLU A 59 -15.16 -26.62 1.72
C GLU A 59 -15.30 -26.36 3.20
N GLU A 60 -14.21 -26.08 3.91
CA GLU A 60 -14.24 -25.85 5.35
C GLU A 60 -13.14 -24.88 5.78
N LEU A 61 -13.44 -24.11 6.84
CA LEU A 61 -12.48 -23.34 7.60
C LEU A 61 -12.40 -23.88 9.02
N ARG A 62 -11.18 -24.11 9.50
CA ARG A 62 -10.96 -24.66 10.84
C ARG A 62 -9.90 -23.86 11.59
N PHE A 63 -10.22 -23.42 12.79
CA PHE A 63 -9.25 -22.78 13.67
C PHE A 63 -8.52 -23.82 14.51
N THR A 64 -7.19 -23.77 14.50
CA THR A 64 -6.37 -24.57 15.40
C THR A 64 -6.37 -23.98 16.81
N PRO A 65 -6.03 -24.76 17.86
CA PRO A 65 -5.84 -24.23 19.21
C PRO A 65 -4.79 -23.12 19.30
N SER A 66 -3.76 -23.17 18.43
CA SER A 66 -2.74 -22.12 18.30
C SER A 66 -3.27 -20.82 17.69
N GLY A 67 -4.50 -20.83 17.18
CA GLY A 67 -5.16 -19.71 16.54
C GLY A 67 -4.89 -19.55 15.05
N ASP A 68 -4.17 -20.47 14.41
CA ASP A 68 -4.05 -20.51 12.95
C ASP A 68 -5.39 -20.90 12.30
N LEU A 69 -5.73 -20.26 11.18
CA LEU A 69 -6.88 -20.61 10.36
C LEU A 69 -6.41 -21.55 9.23
N LEU A 70 -6.95 -22.77 9.23
CA LEU A 70 -6.74 -23.75 8.18
C LEU A 70 -7.87 -23.63 7.15
N VAL A 71 -7.49 -23.61 5.88
CA VAL A 71 -8.40 -23.62 4.74
C VAL A 71 -8.34 -25.00 4.10
N LEU A 72 -9.48 -25.69 4.12
CA LEU A 72 -9.64 -27.02 3.56
C LEU A 72 -10.41 -26.93 2.25
N GLY A 73 -9.93 -27.62 1.23
CA GLY A 73 -10.56 -27.58 -0.07
C GLY A 73 -9.89 -28.44 -1.11
N PHE A 74 -10.24 -28.20 -2.36
CA PHE A 74 -9.73 -28.95 -3.49
C PHE A 74 -9.00 -28.05 -4.49
N HIS A 75 -7.82 -28.50 -4.91
CA HIS A 75 -7.07 -27.98 -6.04
C HIS A 75 -7.00 -29.05 -7.13
N ALA A 76 -7.79 -28.86 -8.19
CA ALA A 76 -7.98 -29.86 -9.23
C ALA A 76 -8.40 -31.22 -8.65
N ASP A 77 -7.55 -32.23 -8.75
CA ASP A 77 -7.79 -33.60 -8.27
C ASP A 77 -7.23 -33.87 -6.87
N ASN A 78 -6.70 -32.85 -6.19
CA ASN A 78 -6.08 -32.98 -4.86
C ASN A 78 -6.93 -32.34 -3.78
N PHE A 79 -7.04 -33.02 -2.64
CA PHE A 79 -7.48 -32.43 -1.38
C PHE A 79 -6.30 -31.67 -0.75
N VAL A 80 -6.56 -30.48 -0.24
CA VAL A 80 -5.53 -29.59 0.32
C VAL A 80 -5.97 -29.07 1.68
N VAL A 81 -5.04 -29.12 2.64
CA VAL A 81 -5.13 -28.40 3.92
C VAL A 81 -4.07 -27.32 3.89
N TRP A 82 -4.48 -26.05 3.92
CA TRP A 82 -3.59 -24.90 3.78
C TRP A 82 -3.61 -24.02 5.03
N SER A 83 -2.44 -23.62 5.51
CA SER A 83 -2.29 -22.75 6.69
C SER A 83 -2.21 -21.28 6.28
N THR A 84 -3.13 -20.45 6.80
CA THR A 84 -3.12 -19.00 6.57
C THR A 84 -1.91 -18.31 7.19
N ARG A 85 -1.45 -18.79 8.35
CA ARG A 85 -0.28 -18.24 9.05
C ARG A 85 1.01 -18.48 8.29
N SER A 86 1.29 -19.73 7.92
CA SER A 86 2.55 -20.10 7.26
C SER A 86 2.52 -19.89 5.75
N GLY A 87 1.34 -19.83 5.15
CA GLY A 87 1.17 -19.72 3.70
C GLY A 87 1.44 -21.01 2.93
N VAL A 88 1.60 -22.16 3.61
CA VAL A 88 1.96 -23.44 2.97
C VAL A 88 0.84 -24.47 3.02
N ASN A 89 0.94 -25.48 2.13
CA ASN A 89 0.12 -26.69 2.23
C ASN A 89 0.67 -27.58 3.35
N LEU A 90 -0.15 -27.87 4.35
CA LEU A 90 0.16 -28.87 5.36
C LEU A 90 -0.05 -30.28 4.80
N HIS A 91 -1.14 -30.46 4.02
CA HIS A 91 -1.42 -31.71 3.31
C HIS A 91 -1.83 -31.44 1.86
N CYS A 92 -1.44 -32.35 0.97
CA CYS A 92 -1.87 -32.38 -0.43
C CYS A 92 -2.06 -33.83 -0.87
N VAL A 93 -3.31 -34.30 -0.90
CA VAL A 93 -3.64 -35.72 -1.12
C VAL A 93 -4.32 -35.92 -2.48
N PRO A 94 -3.74 -36.71 -3.40
CA PRO A 94 -4.33 -36.95 -4.73
C PRO A 94 -5.55 -37.88 -4.66
N CYS A 95 -6.73 -37.27 -4.54
CA CYS A 95 -7.99 -37.96 -4.26
C CYS A 95 -8.91 -38.13 -5.48
N GLY A 96 -8.61 -37.47 -6.61
CA GLY A 96 -9.48 -37.46 -7.79
C GLY A 96 -10.55 -36.37 -7.78
N GLY A 97 -10.40 -35.36 -6.92
CA GLY A 97 -11.25 -34.16 -6.84
C GLY A 97 -12.40 -34.23 -5.83
N GLY A 98 -13.03 -33.06 -5.58
CA GLY A 98 -14.03 -32.87 -4.51
C GLY A 98 -15.47 -33.31 -4.82
N HIS A 99 -15.74 -33.81 -6.03
CA HIS A 99 -17.09 -34.25 -6.44
C HIS A 99 -17.52 -35.60 -5.87
N ARG A 100 -16.65 -36.26 -5.09
CA ARG A 100 -16.87 -37.60 -4.52
C ARG A 100 -17.13 -37.47 -3.02
N SER A 101 -17.61 -38.52 -2.37
CA SER A 101 -17.73 -38.52 -0.91
C SER A 101 -16.35 -38.54 -0.26
N TRP A 102 -16.16 -37.69 0.73
CA TRP A 102 -14.94 -37.57 1.51
C TRP A 102 -15.27 -37.09 2.94
N SER A 103 -14.32 -37.25 3.86
CA SER A 103 -14.37 -36.71 5.20
C SER A 103 -12.94 -36.44 5.69
N TYR A 104 -12.75 -35.33 6.40
CA TYR A 104 -11.48 -34.96 7.00
C TYR A 104 -11.63 -34.75 8.50
N HIS A 105 -10.75 -35.39 9.25
CA HIS A 105 -10.65 -35.27 10.70
C HIS A 105 -9.23 -34.87 11.08
N SER A 106 -9.12 -33.98 12.07
CA SER A 106 -7.85 -33.49 12.60
C SER A 106 -7.92 -33.57 14.11
N SER A 107 -6.88 -34.15 14.71
CA SER A 107 -6.68 -34.27 16.16
C SER A 107 -5.26 -33.84 16.51
N PRO A 108 -4.95 -33.57 17.79
CA PRO A 108 -3.58 -33.24 18.20
C PRO A 108 -2.54 -34.32 17.88
N GLU A 109 -2.98 -35.57 17.72
CA GLU A 109 -2.11 -36.74 17.51
C GLU A 109 -1.95 -37.08 16.03
N ALA A 110 -2.99 -36.88 15.23
CA ALA A 110 -2.99 -37.23 13.82
C ALA A 110 -4.07 -36.51 13.01
N ASP A 111 -3.79 -36.41 11.71
CA ASP A 111 -4.72 -36.03 10.65
C ASP A 111 -5.15 -37.26 9.84
N ALA A 112 -6.45 -37.33 9.53
CA ALA A 112 -7.03 -38.41 8.75
C ALA A 112 -7.96 -37.87 7.66
N PHE A 113 -7.80 -38.37 6.44
CA PHE A 113 -8.62 -38.03 5.29
C PHE A 113 -9.14 -39.28 4.60
N ALA A 114 -10.45 -39.52 4.69
CA ALA A 114 -11.13 -40.63 4.05
C ALA A 114 -11.83 -40.16 2.77
N PHE A 115 -11.70 -40.90 1.66
CA PHE A 115 -12.29 -40.50 0.37
C PHE A 115 -12.56 -41.68 -0.55
N ILE A 116 -13.55 -41.54 -1.44
CA ILE A 116 -13.84 -42.55 -2.45
C ILE A 116 -12.99 -42.34 -3.70
N LYS A 117 -12.23 -43.35 -4.13
CA LYS A 117 -11.47 -43.32 -5.40
C LYS A 117 -11.60 -44.67 -6.11
N ARG A 118 -12.03 -44.63 -7.37
CA ARG A 118 -12.23 -45.82 -8.24
C ARG A 118 -13.15 -46.92 -7.66
N GLY A 119 -14.08 -46.55 -6.77
CA GLY A 119 -15.04 -47.48 -6.15
C GLY A 119 -14.65 -47.94 -4.76
N ASP A 120 -13.41 -47.68 -4.34
CA ASP A 120 -12.88 -48.05 -3.02
C ASP A 120 -12.88 -46.86 -2.06
N VAL A 121 -12.98 -47.16 -0.76
CA VAL A 121 -12.75 -46.20 0.33
C VAL A 121 -11.27 -46.18 0.65
N MET A 122 -10.62 -45.04 0.37
CA MET A 122 -9.23 -44.78 0.67
C MET A 122 -9.13 -44.04 2.01
N LEU A 123 -8.09 -44.34 2.78
CA LEU A 123 -7.75 -43.60 3.99
C LEU A 123 -6.31 -43.10 3.88
N TYR A 124 -6.14 -41.78 3.94
CA TYR A 124 -4.87 -41.13 4.19
C TYR A 124 -4.76 -40.82 5.68
N HIS A 125 -3.60 -41.11 6.27
CA HIS A 125 -3.30 -40.88 7.66
C HIS A 125 -1.92 -40.22 7.76
N SER A 126 -1.80 -39.19 8.57
CA SER A 126 -0.55 -38.51 8.88
C SER A 126 -0.47 -38.35 10.39
N GLU A 127 0.56 -38.93 11.01
CA GLU A 127 0.87 -38.66 12.40
C GLU A 127 1.37 -37.22 12.55
N ALA A 128 1.22 -36.65 13.75
CA ALA A 128 1.80 -35.37 14.13
C ALA A 128 3.33 -35.51 14.26
N GLU A 129 4.02 -35.69 13.14
CA GLU A 129 5.48 -35.70 13.07
C GLU A 129 6.02 -34.35 13.58
N PRO A 130 6.99 -34.33 14.51
CA PRO A 130 7.65 -33.10 14.89
C PRO A 130 8.35 -32.54 13.66
N CYS A 131 7.94 -31.35 13.22
CA CYS A 131 8.48 -30.71 12.03
C CYS A 131 10.02 -30.71 12.05
N GLU A 132 10.65 -31.51 11.17
CA GLU A 132 12.11 -31.59 11.05
C GLU A 132 12.71 -30.23 10.67
N GLN A 133 11.93 -29.38 10.00
CA GLN A 133 12.36 -28.08 9.49
C GLN A 133 11.73 -26.92 10.27
N ARG A 134 12.47 -26.40 11.24
CA ARG A 134 12.03 -25.22 12.01
C ARG A 134 12.27 -23.94 11.24
N VAL A 135 11.21 -23.15 11.04
CA VAL A 135 11.33 -21.79 10.51
C VAL A 135 11.91 -20.89 11.61
N LEU A 136 13.18 -20.49 11.46
CA LEU A 136 13.85 -19.60 12.42
C LEU A 136 13.41 -18.15 12.27
N LEU A 137 13.18 -17.71 11.03
CA LEU A 137 12.66 -16.40 10.68
C LEU A 137 11.61 -16.59 9.59
N ALA A 138 10.38 -16.17 9.86
CA ALA A 138 9.31 -16.25 8.88
C ALA A 138 9.57 -15.29 7.72
N SER A 139 9.29 -15.74 6.49
CA SER A 139 9.34 -14.84 5.33
C SER A 139 8.22 -13.80 5.41
N LEU A 140 8.58 -12.53 5.16
CA LEU A 140 7.63 -11.42 5.08
C LEU A 140 6.91 -11.43 3.72
N HIS A 141 7.68 -11.34 2.63
CA HIS A 141 7.22 -11.36 1.25
C HIS A 141 7.96 -12.42 0.44
N GLY A 142 7.30 -12.97 -0.58
CA GLY A 142 7.88 -14.00 -1.45
C GLY A 142 8.79 -13.44 -2.55
N ARG A 143 8.76 -12.11 -2.75
CA ARG A 143 9.50 -11.37 -3.77
C ARG A 143 9.92 -10.01 -3.22
N GLU A 144 10.56 -9.20 -4.08
CA GLU A 144 10.96 -7.83 -3.77
C GLU A 144 9.82 -7.00 -3.16
N ILE A 145 10.14 -6.23 -2.13
CA ILE A 145 9.27 -5.24 -1.51
C ILE A 145 9.47 -3.94 -2.28
N THR A 146 8.42 -3.49 -2.97
CA THR A 146 8.49 -2.39 -3.92
C THR A 146 8.05 -1.05 -3.34
N CYS A 147 7.43 -1.04 -2.16
CA CYS A 147 7.02 0.17 -1.47
C CYS A 147 6.85 -0.06 0.04
N VAL A 148 7.03 1.02 0.82
CA VAL A 148 6.90 0.99 2.28
C VAL A 148 6.37 2.32 2.82
N ARG A 149 5.52 2.27 3.85
CA ARG A 149 5.03 3.43 4.59
C ARG A 149 5.00 3.19 6.09
N HIS A 150 5.40 4.18 6.87
CA HIS A 150 5.14 4.23 8.31
C HIS A 150 3.70 4.69 8.56
N LEU A 151 2.92 3.89 9.28
CA LEU A 151 1.54 4.25 9.65
C LEU A 151 1.52 5.16 10.87
N GLY A 152 2.46 4.96 11.80
CA GLY A 152 2.49 5.58 13.12
C GLY A 152 2.81 4.56 14.21
N ALA A 153 2.79 5.01 15.46
CA ALA A 153 3.07 4.19 16.63
C ALA A 153 1.86 4.08 17.55
N VAL A 154 1.58 2.86 18.04
CA VAL A 154 0.59 2.61 19.10
C VAL A 154 1.29 2.27 20.41
N ARG A 155 0.70 2.66 21.53
CA ARG A 155 1.26 2.43 22.87
C ARG A 155 0.18 1.90 23.81
N ALA A 156 0.41 0.71 24.37
CA ALA A 156 -0.33 0.26 25.54
C ALA A 156 0.17 0.99 26.81
N PRO A 157 -0.69 1.25 27.82
CA PRO A 157 -0.28 1.88 29.07
C PRO A 157 0.90 1.12 29.73
N GLY A 158 1.95 1.84 30.10
CA GLY A 158 3.15 1.26 30.70
C GLY A 158 4.12 0.56 29.73
N CYS A 159 3.79 0.48 28.44
CA CYS A 159 4.64 -0.13 27.41
C CYS A 159 5.35 0.91 26.54
N ARG A 160 6.40 0.48 25.83
CA ARG A 160 7.02 1.28 24.77
C ARG A 160 6.07 1.40 23.56
N PRO A 161 6.14 2.50 22.78
CA PRO A 161 5.43 2.58 21.51
C PRO A 161 5.88 1.46 20.58
N VAL A 162 4.95 0.96 19.77
CA VAL A 162 5.20 -0.03 18.72
C VAL A 162 4.82 0.60 17.40
N ASP A 163 5.82 0.76 16.52
CA ASP A 163 5.61 1.27 15.18
C ASP A 163 4.91 0.23 14.29
N VAL A 164 3.96 0.73 13.50
CA VAL A 164 3.21 -0.04 12.52
C VAL A 164 3.60 0.43 11.12
N PHE A 165 3.86 -0.54 10.25
CA PHE A 165 4.31 -0.33 8.88
C PHE A 165 3.39 -1.02 7.89
N ILE A 166 3.38 -0.51 6.66
CA ILE A 166 2.77 -1.18 5.52
C ILE A 166 3.83 -1.37 4.45
N THR A 167 3.95 -2.59 3.93
CA THR A 167 4.80 -2.94 2.80
C THR A 167 3.95 -3.43 1.63
N GLY A 168 4.37 -3.14 0.40
CA GLY A 168 3.80 -3.73 -0.82
C GLY A 168 4.88 -4.46 -1.62
N SER A 169 4.51 -5.54 -2.31
CA SER A 169 5.47 -6.42 -2.97
C SER A 169 5.07 -6.82 -4.39
N GLU A 170 6.08 -7.22 -5.16
CA GLU A 170 5.94 -7.88 -6.45
C GLU A 170 5.26 -9.27 -6.37
N ASP A 171 5.08 -9.81 -5.17
CA ASP A 171 4.32 -11.04 -4.90
C ASP A 171 2.80 -10.85 -4.90
N THR A 172 2.33 -9.66 -5.31
CA THR A 172 0.92 -9.24 -5.38
C THR A 172 0.23 -9.06 -4.03
N THR A 173 0.99 -8.88 -2.96
CA THR A 173 0.44 -8.63 -1.62
C THR A 173 0.93 -7.32 -1.02
N ALA A 174 0.12 -6.74 -0.14
CA ALA A 174 0.55 -5.76 0.84
C ALA A 174 0.48 -6.38 2.24
N CYS A 175 1.35 -5.96 3.15
CA CYS A 175 1.39 -6.49 4.50
C CYS A 175 1.42 -5.33 5.51
N VAL A 176 0.52 -5.37 6.49
CA VAL A 176 0.62 -4.52 7.68
C VAL A 176 1.41 -5.30 8.72
N LEU A 177 2.44 -4.70 9.29
CA LEU A 177 3.39 -5.37 10.17
C LEU A 177 3.88 -4.44 11.29
N THR A 178 4.45 -5.03 12.33
CA THR A 178 5.27 -4.31 13.31
C THR A 178 6.71 -4.79 13.22
N LEU A 179 7.65 -3.93 13.63
CA LEU A 179 9.04 -4.32 13.82
C LEU A 179 9.30 -4.46 15.32
N SER A 180 9.63 -5.67 15.77
CA SER A 180 10.00 -5.90 17.15
C SER A 180 11.46 -5.52 17.37
N GLU A 181 11.73 -4.49 18.18
CA GLU A 181 13.11 -4.15 18.57
C GLU A 181 13.79 -5.30 19.33
N LEU A 182 13.02 -6.06 20.12
CA LEU A 182 13.53 -7.14 20.96
C LEU A 182 13.99 -8.34 20.13
N THR A 183 13.13 -8.82 19.23
CA THR A 183 13.42 -10.01 18.41
C THR A 183 14.09 -9.66 17.08
N ARG A 184 14.19 -8.37 16.74
CA ARG A 184 14.62 -7.87 15.42
C ARG A 184 13.86 -8.52 14.26
N ALA A 185 12.61 -8.91 14.51
CA ALA A 185 11.77 -9.57 13.55
C ALA A 185 10.69 -8.62 13.04
N ALA A 186 10.41 -8.70 11.74
CA ALA A 186 9.17 -8.20 11.18
C ALA A 186 8.05 -9.18 11.53
N VAL A 187 7.01 -8.67 12.20
CA VAL A 187 5.86 -9.45 12.66
C VAL A 187 4.64 -9.03 11.82
N PRO A 188 4.23 -9.85 10.84
CA PRO A 188 3.02 -9.57 10.07
C PRO A 188 1.79 -9.55 10.97
N LEU A 189 1.02 -8.46 10.92
CA LEU A 189 -0.29 -8.34 11.56
C LEU A 189 -1.40 -8.85 10.64
N THR A 190 -1.34 -8.48 9.37
CA THR A 190 -2.30 -8.90 8.35
C THR A 190 -1.71 -8.80 6.95
N ARG A 191 -2.20 -9.64 6.03
CA ARG A 191 -1.81 -9.66 4.62
C ARG A 191 -3.02 -9.34 3.75
N LEU A 192 -2.85 -8.41 2.82
CA LEU A 192 -3.83 -7.93 1.86
C LEU A 192 -3.48 -8.53 0.49
N SER A 193 -4.41 -9.29 -0.09
CA SER A 193 -4.15 -10.10 -1.29
C SER A 193 -5.19 -9.87 -2.40
N ASP A 194 -5.82 -8.69 -2.44
CA ASP A 194 -6.82 -8.34 -3.46
C ASP A 194 -6.20 -7.92 -4.80
N HIS A 195 -4.91 -7.56 -4.79
CA HIS A 195 -4.18 -7.20 -6.01
C HIS A 195 -3.99 -8.41 -6.93
N ILE A 196 -4.20 -8.20 -8.23
CA ILE A 196 -3.97 -9.22 -9.27
C ILE A 196 -2.56 -9.17 -9.87
N SER A 197 -1.76 -8.19 -9.46
CA SER A 197 -0.42 -7.89 -9.93
C SER A 197 0.41 -7.20 -8.83
N SER A 198 1.64 -6.80 -9.12
CA SER A 198 2.56 -6.19 -8.15
C SER A 198 1.97 -4.95 -7.47
N VAL A 199 2.17 -4.80 -6.16
CA VAL A 199 1.79 -3.58 -5.41
C VAL A 199 2.97 -2.61 -5.37
N ARG A 200 2.94 -1.53 -6.13
CA ARG A 200 4.08 -0.62 -6.33
C ARG A 200 4.00 0.70 -5.56
N ALA A 201 2.83 1.08 -5.08
CA ALA A 201 2.62 2.36 -4.43
C ALA A 201 1.65 2.25 -3.26
N LEU A 202 1.94 2.98 -2.18
CA LEU A 202 1.12 3.08 -0.98
C LEU A 202 0.92 4.56 -0.63
N ALA A 203 -0.30 4.92 -0.28
CA ALA A 203 -0.62 6.24 0.27
C ALA A 203 -1.61 6.13 1.42
N LEU A 204 -1.45 7.01 2.42
CA LEU A 204 -2.25 7.02 3.64
C LEU A 204 -3.07 8.32 3.73
N ALA A 205 -4.32 8.22 4.14
CA ALA A 205 -5.21 9.37 4.35
C ALA A 205 -5.88 9.30 5.73
N GLY A 206 -6.08 10.47 6.34
CA GLY A 206 -6.87 10.59 7.57
C GLY A 206 -6.30 9.84 8.78
N THR A 207 -4.97 9.65 8.83
CA THR A 207 -4.33 8.93 9.93
C THR A 207 -4.58 9.64 11.27
N ALA A 208 -5.20 8.93 12.21
CA ALA A 208 -5.56 9.46 13.52
C ALA A 208 -5.14 8.49 14.64
N LEU A 209 -4.50 9.04 15.68
CA LEU A 209 -4.13 8.33 16.90
C LEU A 209 -5.12 8.68 18.02
N HIS A 210 -5.91 7.69 18.46
CA HIS A 210 -6.88 7.81 19.53
C HIS A 210 -6.33 7.25 20.84
N ASN A 211 -6.31 8.08 21.88
CA ASN A 211 -5.88 7.73 23.25
C ASN A 211 -4.45 7.14 23.33
N GLY A 212 -3.63 7.28 22.29
CA GLY A 212 -2.32 6.65 22.16
C GLY A 212 -2.35 5.14 21.90
N THR A 213 -3.50 4.48 22.04
CA THR A 213 -3.62 3.01 21.98
C THR A 213 -4.15 2.50 20.64
N GLN A 214 -4.79 3.36 19.85
CA GLN A 214 -5.48 2.99 18.62
C GLN A 214 -5.12 3.93 17.47
N LEU A 215 -4.75 3.36 16.33
CA LEU A 215 -4.39 4.05 15.11
C LEU A 215 -5.38 3.69 14.00
N CYS A 216 -6.03 4.69 13.42
CA CYS A 216 -6.97 4.53 12.32
C CYS A 216 -6.45 5.25 11.07
N SER A 217 -6.57 4.65 9.89
CA SER A 217 -6.16 5.30 8.63
C SER A 217 -6.84 4.66 7.42
N LEU A 218 -7.04 5.43 6.37
CA LEU A 218 -7.36 4.92 5.04
C LEU A 218 -6.06 4.60 4.29
N LEU A 219 -5.92 3.35 3.88
CA LEU A 219 -4.81 2.87 3.06
C LEU A 219 -5.25 2.74 1.61
N PHE A 220 -4.50 3.39 0.71
CA PHE A 220 -4.54 3.13 -0.72
C PHE A 220 -3.31 2.33 -1.11
N SER A 221 -3.53 1.24 -1.83
CA SER A 221 -2.48 0.42 -2.43
C SER A 221 -2.71 0.32 -3.93
N ALA A 222 -1.67 0.53 -4.74
CA ALA A 222 -1.78 0.51 -6.18
C ALA A 222 -0.57 -0.13 -6.84
N GLY A 223 -0.71 -0.53 -8.10
CA GLY A 223 0.41 -1.03 -8.86
C GLY A 223 0.06 -1.52 -10.25
N GLY A 224 0.42 -2.77 -10.54
CA GLY A 224 0.24 -3.36 -11.86
C GLY A 224 -1.23 -3.45 -12.28
N ARG A 225 -1.47 -3.51 -13.60
CA ARG A 225 -2.82 -3.65 -14.19
C ARG A 225 -3.74 -2.46 -13.87
N ALA A 226 -3.16 -1.29 -13.62
CA ALA A 226 -3.84 -0.06 -13.23
C ALA A 226 -4.92 -0.32 -12.17
N GLN A 227 -4.55 -1.06 -11.12
CA GLN A 227 -5.41 -1.40 -9.99
C GLN A 227 -5.09 -0.55 -8.76
N ILE A 228 -6.13 -0.07 -8.08
CA ILE A 228 -6.05 0.57 -6.76
C ILE A 228 -7.03 -0.14 -5.83
N GLU A 229 -6.57 -0.51 -4.65
CA GLU A 229 -7.39 -1.06 -3.57
C GLU A 229 -7.33 -0.14 -2.35
N CYS A 230 -8.50 0.14 -1.78
CA CYS A 230 -8.69 1.03 -0.64
C CYS A 230 -9.18 0.25 0.57
N TYR A 231 -8.56 0.48 1.73
CA TYR A 231 -8.86 -0.21 2.98
C TYR A 231 -8.95 0.77 4.14
N HIS A 232 -9.84 0.50 5.09
CA HIS A 232 -9.81 1.11 6.41
C HIS A 232 -8.99 0.23 7.35
N LEU A 233 -7.90 0.77 7.89
CA LEU A 233 -7.02 0.12 8.85
C LEU A 233 -7.35 0.61 10.27
N GLN A 234 -7.43 -0.32 11.21
CA GLN A 234 -7.54 -0.03 12.63
C GLN A 234 -6.55 -0.90 13.39
N CYS A 235 -5.47 -0.30 13.87
CA CYS A 235 -4.45 -0.97 14.68
C CYS A 235 -4.64 -0.63 16.15
N VAL A 236 -4.69 -1.63 17.02
CA VAL A 236 -4.92 -1.45 18.46
C VAL A 236 -3.85 -2.19 19.25
N ALA A 237 -3.21 -1.49 20.17
CA ALA A 237 -2.31 -2.10 21.15
C ALA A 237 -3.13 -2.97 22.12
N ASP A 238 -2.80 -4.26 22.19
CA ASP A 238 -3.45 -5.20 23.10
C ASP A 238 -3.02 -4.90 24.54
N LEU A 239 -4.00 -4.81 25.44
CA LEU A 239 -3.79 -4.53 26.87
C LEU A 239 -3.47 -5.81 27.66
N GLY A 240 -3.78 -7.00 27.10
CA GLY A 240 -3.65 -8.28 27.79
C GLY A 240 -2.36 -9.04 27.52
N ALA A 241 -1.61 -8.68 26.47
CA ALA A 241 -0.35 -9.30 26.08
C ALA A 241 0.70 -8.21 25.82
N GLU A 242 1.86 -8.31 26.48
CA GLU A 242 2.93 -7.30 26.45
C GLU A 242 3.30 -6.88 25.01
N GLY A 243 2.81 -5.71 24.58
CA GLY A 243 3.23 -5.07 23.33
C GLY A 243 2.71 -5.71 22.04
N MET A 244 1.71 -6.59 22.07
CA MET A 244 1.12 -7.13 20.85
C MET A 244 0.19 -6.10 20.21
N VAL A 245 0.26 -5.93 18.90
CA VAL A 245 -0.64 -5.06 18.14
C VAL A 245 -1.60 -5.95 17.36
N SER A 246 -2.89 -5.65 17.41
CA SER A 246 -3.90 -6.26 16.54
C SER A 246 -4.24 -5.29 15.41
N CYS A 247 -4.49 -5.80 14.21
CA CYS A 247 -4.91 -4.99 13.08
C CYS A 247 -6.24 -5.52 12.53
N GLN A 248 -7.28 -4.69 12.57
CA GLN A 248 -8.52 -4.92 11.86
C GLN A 248 -8.48 -4.17 10.52
N VAL A 249 -8.95 -4.83 9.47
CA VAL A 249 -9.03 -4.27 8.12
C VAL A 249 -10.44 -4.41 7.57
N THR A 250 -10.93 -3.36 6.93
CA THR A 250 -12.17 -3.37 6.16
C THR A 250 -11.87 -2.92 4.74
N HIS A 251 -12.28 -3.69 3.73
CA HIS A 251 -12.19 -3.27 2.32
C HIS A 251 -13.24 -2.18 2.04
N VAL A 252 -12.81 -1.08 1.41
CA VAL A 252 -13.67 0.10 1.16
C VAL A 252 -14.04 0.21 -0.30
N ALA A 253 -13.08 0.15 -1.21
CA ALA A 253 -13.30 0.31 -2.64
C ALA A 253 -12.18 -0.31 -3.47
N SER A 254 -12.50 -0.74 -4.68
CA SER A 254 -11.56 -1.21 -5.69
C SER A 254 -11.72 -0.40 -6.96
N HIS A 255 -10.61 -0.02 -7.60
CA HIS A 255 -10.60 0.58 -8.92
C HIS A 255 -9.68 -0.20 -9.85
N ARG A 256 -10.12 -0.37 -11.10
CA ARG A 256 -9.27 -0.86 -12.18
C ARG A 256 -9.64 -0.18 -13.49
N LEU A 257 -8.67 0.46 -14.13
CA LEU A 257 -8.90 1.26 -15.34
C LEU A 257 -9.61 0.47 -16.44
N ASP A 258 -9.21 -0.80 -16.63
CA ASP A 258 -9.70 -1.66 -17.71
C ASP A 258 -10.85 -2.60 -17.33
N GLU A 259 -11.56 -2.35 -16.23
CA GLU A 259 -12.57 -3.31 -15.77
C GLU A 259 -13.67 -3.55 -16.82
N HIS A 260 -14.00 -2.53 -17.59
CA HIS A 260 -14.97 -2.62 -18.69
C HIS A 260 -14.48 -3.54 -19.83
N TRP A 261 -13.19 -3.48 -20.18
CA TRP A 261 -12.61 -4.32 -21.23
C TRP A 261 -12.75 -5.81 -20.93
N ASP A 262 -12.50 -6.19 -19.67
CA ASP A 262 -12.61 -7.59 -19.24
C ASP A 262 -14.04 -8.12 -19.32
N ARG A 263 -15.04 -7.25 -19.14
CA ARG A 263 -16.47 -7.58 -19.24
C ARG A 263 -16.98 -7.64 -20.68
N MET A 264 -16.20 -7.21 -21.66
CA MET A 264 -16.60 -7.12 -23.06
C MET A 264 -16.56 -8.50 -23.75
N LYS A 265 -17.71 -8.99 -24.24
CA LYS A 265 -17.83 -10.32 -24.90
C LYS A 265 -17.00 -10.45 -26.18
N ASN A 266 -16.83 -9.36 -26.93
CA ASN A 266 -16.14 -9.33 -28.23
C ASN A 266 -14.70 -8.80 -28.15
N ARG A 267 -14.07 -8.80 -26.96
CA ARG A 267 -12.71 -8.24 -26.77
C ARG A 267 -11.64 -8.81 -27.70
N HIS A 268 -11.81 -10.04 -28.19
CA HIS A 268 -10.91 -10.69 -29.14
C HIS A 268 -10.91 -10.03 -30.55
N LYS A 269 -11.86 -9.13 -30.82
CA LYS A 269 -11.96 -8.39 -32.09
C LYS A 269 -11.46 -6.95 -32.00
N LEU A 270 -11.05 -6.51 -30.81
CA LEU A 270 -10.66 -5.13 -30.53
C LEU A 270 -9.20 -5.14 -30.04
N VAL A 271 -8.44 -4.10 -30.36
CA VAL A 271 -7.10 -3.90 -29.80
C VAL A 271 -7.24 -3.22 -28.45
N LYS A 272 -6.69 -3.83 -27.40
CA LYS A 272 -6.61 -3.17 -26.09
C LYS A 272 -5.53 -2.10 -26.17
N MET A 273 -5.93 -0.85 -26.12
CA MET A 273 -4.98 0.25 -25.89
C MET A 273 -4.49 0.12 -24.44
N ASP A 274 -3.18 0.13 -24.24
CA ASP A 274 -2.49 0.13 -22.94
C ASP A 274 -2.76 -1.10 -22.03
N PRO A 275 -2.48 -2.33 -22.50
CA PRO A 275 -2.81 -3.55 -21.76
C PRO A 275 -2.11 -3.70 -20.40
N GLU A 276 -1.06 -2.94 -20.14
CA GLU A 276 -0.10 -3.13 -19.04
C GLU A 276 0.18 -1.87 -18.21
N THR A 277 -0.69 -0.85 -18.25
CA THR A 277 -0.50 0.36 -17.43
C THR A 277 -0.33 0.00 -15.94
N ARG A 278 0.64 0.67 -15.31
CA ARG A 278 0.96 0.51 -13.89
C ARG A 278 0.83 1.88 -13.22
N TYR A 279 0.26 1.89 -12.02
CA TYR A 279 0.39 3.02 -11.12
C TYR A 279 1.77 2.93 -10.43
N MET A 280 2.60 3.93 -10.68
CA MET A 280 4.00 3.99 -10.26
C MET A 280 4.16 4.65 -8.90
N SER A 281 3.32 5.64 -8.59
CA SER A 281 3.31 6.38 -7.33
C SER A 281 1.90 6.88 -7.04
N LEU A 282 1.59 7.04 -5.77
CA LEU A 282 0.33 7.60 -5.27
C LEU A 282 0.62 8.76 -4.32
N SER A 283 -0.25 9.77 -4.33
CA SER A 283 -0.30 10.79 -3.28
C SER A 283 -1.74 11.12 -2.95
N VAL A 284 -2.06 11.22 -1.67
CA VAL A 284 -3.36 11.73 -1.21
C VAL A 284 -3.31 13.26 -1.30
N VAL A 285 -4.40 13.87 -1.73
CA VAL A 285 -4.52 15.34 -1.78
C VAL A 285 -4.90 15.84 -0.38
N CYS A 286 -4.04 16.66 0.21
CA CYS A 286 -4.26 17.23 1.54
C CYS A 286 -5.32 18.34 1.53
N GLY A 287 -5.97 18.58 2.68
CA GLY A 287 -6.81 19.77 2.88
C GLY A 287 -8.21 19.73 2.27
N THR A 288 -8.61 18.62 1.66
CA THR A 288 -9.90 18.49 0.96
C THR A 288 -11.13 18.45 1.87
N ASN A 289 -10.91 18.42 3.19
CA ASN A 289 -11.95 18.54 4.22
C ASN A 289 -12.16 19.99 4.70
N SER A 290 -11.46 20.96 4.10
CA SER A 290 -11.57 22.39 4.39
C SER A 290 -12.80 23.02 3.71
N GLU A 291 -13.26 24.17 4.21
CA GLU A 291 -14.42 24.94 3.71
C GLU A 291 -14.33 25.33 2.21
N GLN A 292 -13.16 25.15 1.58
CA GLN A 292 -12.94 25.44 0.16
C GLN A 292 -13.64 24.46 -0.79
N LEU A 293 -13.98 23.25 -0.34
CA LEU A 293 -14.71 22.25 -1.14
C LEU A 293 -16.16 22.11 -0.66
N PRO A 294 -17.14 21.95 -1.57
CA PRO A 294 -18.57 21.87 -1.21
C PRO A 294 -18.93 20.68 -0.30
N MET A 295 -18.15 19.59 -0.37
CA MET A 295 -18.31 18.40 0.46
C MET A 295 -16.94 17.77 0.78
N PRO A 296 -16.74 17.21 1.99
CA PRO A 296 -15.50 16.53 2.35
C PRO A 296 -15.39 15.22 1.56
N CYS A 297 -14.39 15.16 0.68
CA CYS A 297 -14.08 14.00 -0.15
C CYS A 297 -12.58 13.71 -0.08
N THR A 298 -12.22 12.44 -0.10
CA THR A 298 -10.81 12.02 -0.18
C THR A 298 -10.41 11.93 -1.65
N PHE A 299 -9.40 12.71 -2.05
CA PHE A 299 -8.85 12.68 -3.39
C PHE A 299 -7.47 12.02 -3.41
N LEU A 300 -7.18 11.34 -4.52
CA LEU A 300 -5.94 10.59 -4.72
C LEU A 300 -5.40 10.92 -6.11
N VAL A 301 -4.11 11.21 -6.22
CA VAL A 301 -3.42 11.35 -7.50
C VAL A 301 -2.51 10.15 -7.75
N ALA A 302 -2.40 9.72 -9.00
CA ALA A 302 -1.56 8.61 -9.42
C ALA A 302 -0.63 8.99 -10.58
N ALA A 303 0.65 8.65 -10.43
CA ALA A 303 1.63 8.62 -11.51
C ALA A 303 1.46 7.33 -12.30
N CYS A 304 1.41 7.41 -13.63
CA CYS A 304 1.12 6.24 -14.46
C CYS A 304 2.25 5.95 -15.47
N SER A 305 2.46 4.67 -15.75
CA SER A 305 3.49 4.21 -16.69
C SER A 305 3.20 4.55 -18.16
N ASP A 306 1.93 4.84 -18.48
CA ASP A 306 1.48 5.32 -19.80
C ASP A 306 1.74 6.82 -20.02
N GLY A 307 2.38 7.47 -19.06
CA GLY A 307 2.73 8.89 -19.10
C GLY A 307 1.61 9.84 -18.72
N SER A 308 0.55 9.32 -18.10
CA SER A 308 -0.51 10.14 -17.52
C SER A 308 -0.33 10.42 -16.03
N VAL A 309 -0.94 11.52 -15.60
CA VAL A 309 -1.24 11.82 -14.20
C VAL A 309 -2.75 11.78 -14.04
N ARG A 310 -3.24 10.97 -13.11
CA ARG A 310 -4.68 10.72 -12.91
C ARG A 310 -5.13 11.15 -11.53
N LEU A 311 -6.30 11.77 -11.45
CA LEU A 311 -6.96 12.21 -10.24
C LEU A 311 -8.21 11.35 -9.98
N PHE A 312 -8.33 10.83 -8.78
CA PHE A 312 -9.42 10.00 -8.32
C PHE A 312 -10.13 10.63 -7.13
N VAL A 313 -11.43 10.37 -7.01
CA VAL A 313 -12.24 10.68 -5.82
C VAL A 313 -12.74 9.38 -5.19
N LEU A 314 -12.59 9.27 -3.87
CA LEU A 314 -13.18 8.20 -3.07
C LEU A 314 -14.56 8.63 -2.57
N LEU A 315 -15.58 7.90 -2.99
CA LEU A 315 -16.93 8.00 -2.46
C LEU A 315 -17.17 6.84 -1.49
N GLU A 316 -16.81 7.04 -0.22
CA GLU A 316 -16.83 5.99 0.81
C GLU A 316 -18.23 5.36 1.00
N ALA A 317 -19.27 6.20 1.10
CA ALA A 317 -20.65 5.73 1.25
C ALA A 317 -21.12 4.87 0.07
N ALA A 318 -20.60 5.15 -1.14
CA ALA A 318 -20.91 4.38 -2.34
C ALA A 318 -19.94 3.21 -2.56
N GLN A 319 -18.88 3.08 -1.74
CA GLN A 319 -17.79 2.11 -1.89
C GLN A 319 -17.17 2.14 -3.29
N LYS A 320 -16.94 3.35 -3.82
CA LYS A 320 -16.42 3.56 -5.18
C LYS A 320 -15.24 4.51 -5.20
N LEU A 321 -14.25 4.16 -6.01
CA LEU A 321 -13.14 5.03 -6.36
C LEU A 321 -13.23 5.35 -7.85
N LEU A 322 -13.46 6.62 -8.17
CA LEU A 322 -13.77 7.09 -9.53
C LEU A 322 -12.63 7.94 -10.07
N LEU A 323 -12.25 7.68 -11.33
CA LEU A 323 -11.34 8.55 -12.08
C LEU A 323 -12.11 9.82 -12.48
N VAL A 324 -11.62 10.98 -12.06
CA VAL A 324 -12.29 12.28 -12.28
C VAL A 324 -11.50 13.24 -13.15
N ALA A 325 -10.19 13.09 -13.27
CA ALA A 325 -9.41 13.87 -14.24
C ALA A 325 -8.15 13.14 -14.66
N GLU A 326 -7.64 13.45 -15.86
CA GLU A 326 -6.33 12.98 -16.30
C GLU A 326 -5.60 14.01 -17.17
N SER A 327 -4.27 13.86 -17.25
CA SER A 327 -3.42 14.63 -18.15
C SER A 327 -2.29 13.75 -18.67
N PHE A 328 -1.98 13.87 -19.96
CA PHE A 328 -0.88 13.16 -20.65
C PHE A 328 0.31 14.07 -20.94
N HIS A 329 0.49 15.16 -20.18
CA HIS A 329 1.53 16.17 -20.46
C HIS A 329 2.94 15.61 -20.65
N HIS A 330 3.34 14.63 -19.83
CA HIS A 330 4.68 14.05 -19.88
C HIS A 330 4.96 13.23 -21.14
N GLN A 331 3.95 12.55 -21.72
CA GLN A 331 4.12 11.66 -22.89
C GLN A 331 5.16 10.53 -22.69
N ARG A 332 5.59 10.33 -21.43
CA ARG A 332 6.63 9.44 -20.93
C ARG A 332 6.23 9.00 -19.53
N CYS A 333 6.65 7.80 -19.13
CA CYS A 333 6.28 7.20 -17.85
C CYS A 333 6.48 8.19 -16.69
N VAL A 334 5.41 8.44 -15.93
CA VAL A 334 5.45 9.28 -14.72
C VAL A 334 5.84 8.36 -13.57
N LEU A 335 6.92 8.70 -12.86
CA LEU A 335 7.54 7.86 -11.84
C LEU A 335 7.09 8.25 -10.43
N LYS A 336 7.02 9.55 -10.13
CA LYS A 336 6.63 10.07 -8.81
C LYS A 336 5.59 11.19 -8.94
N VAL A 337 4.69 11.24 -7.95
CA VAL A 337 3.72 12.33 -7.77
C VAL A 337 3.64 12.68 -6.29
N GLU A 338 3.46 13.96 -6.00
CA GLU A 338 3.29 14.47 -4.64
C GLU A 338 2.35 15.67 -4.66
N ALA A 339 1.28 15.59 -3.87
CA ALA A 339 0.30 16.66 -3.71
C ALA A 339 0.60 17.46 -2.44
N PHE A 340 0.44 18.78 -2.52
CA PHE A 340 0.70 19.69 -1.40
C PHE A 340 -0.32 20.85 -1.43
N LEU A 341 -0.50 21.52 -0.29
CA LEU A 341 -1.51 22.56 -0.14
C LEU A 341 -0.83 23.89 0.16
N HIS A 342 -1.14 24.93 -0.61
CA HIS A 342 -0.75 26.30 -0.30
C HIS A 342 -1.72 27.30 -0.90
N MET A 343 -2.69 27.77 -0.11
CA MET A 343 -3.86 28.54 -0.55
C MET A 343 -4.79 27.77 -1.51
N ASN A 344 -4.20 27.06 -2.46
CA ASN A 344 -4.76 26.21 -3.49
C ASN A 344 -4.17 24.78 -3.37
N HIS A 345 -4.81 23.82 -4.04
CA HIS A 345 -4.36 22.43 -4.09
C HIS A 345 -3.36 22.29 -5.24
N LEU A 346 -2.11 21.98 -4.90
CA LEU A 346 -1.00 21.88 -5.83
C LEU A 346 -0.52 20.44 -5.97
N LEU A 347 0.10 20.15 -7.10
CA LEU A 347 0.61 18.83 -7.44
C LEU A 347 1.94 18.96 -8.16
N CYS A 348 2.88 18.10 -7.80
CA CYS A 348 4.13 17.89 -8.50
C CYS A 348 4.16 16.48 -9.12
N SER A 349 4.61 16.36 -10.36
CA SER A 349 4.79 15.08 -11.05
C SER A 349 6.15 15.01 -11.74
N ALA A 350 6.81 13.87 -11.65
CA ALA A 350 8.16 13.67 -12.19
C ALA A 350 8.23 12.44 -13.08
N ALA A 351 8.92 12.55 -14.22
CA ALA A 351 8.87 11.55 -15.30
C ALA A 351 10.24 10.98 -15.69
N THR A 352 10.24 9.99 -16.60
CA THR A 352 11.48 9.31 -17.07
C THR A 352 12.40 10.19 -17.93
N ASP A 353 11.94 11.37 -18.34
CA ASP A 353 12.74 12.33 -19.12
C ASP A 353 13.49 13.35 -18.25
N GLY A 354 13.43 13.20 -16.93
CA GLY A 354 14.09 14.11 -15.98
C GLY A 354 13.32 15.40 -15.71
N SER A 355 12.10 15.53 -16.25
CA SER A 355 11.25 16.69 -16.01
C SER A 355 10.41 16.54 -14.74
N VAL A 356 10.18 17.68 -14.08
CA VAL A 356 9.32 17.85 -12.91
C VAL A 356 8.31 18.95 -13.24
N ALA A 357 7.03 18.58 -13.29
CA ALA A 357 5.92 19.47 -13.64
C ALA A 357 5.07 19.80 -12.41
N PHE A 358 4.67 21.07 -12.28
CA PHE A 358 3.87 21.60 -11.18
C PHE A 358 2.51 22.06 -11.68
N TRP A 359 1.46 21.77 -10.93
CA TRP A 359 0.07 21.92 -11.34
C TRP A 359 -0.74 22.58 -10.23
N ASP A 360 -1.71 23.41 -10.60
CA ASP A 360 -2.83 23.77 -9.74
C ASP A 360 -4.03 22.90 -10.12
N ILE A 361 -4.43 22.04 -9.20
CA ILE A 361 -5.53 21.08 -9.42
C ILE A 361 -6.82 21.53 -8.73
N THR A 362 -6.86 22.73 -8.15
CA THR A 362 -8.02 23.24 -7.39
C THR A 362 -9.29 23.23 -8.21
N THR A 363 -9.23 23.75 -9.44
CA THR A 363 -10.39 23.77 -10.35
C THR A 363 -10.86 22.36 -10.71
N ALA A 364 -9.95 21.42 -10.95
CA ALA A 364 -10.28 20.04 -11.26
C ALA A 364 -10.99 19.35 -10.08
N LEU A 365 -10.55 19.61 -8.85
CA LEU A 365 -11.20 19.12 -7.63
C LEU A 365 -12.61 19.69 -7.47
N CYS A 366 -12.78 21.00 -7.64
CA CYS A 366 -14.09 21.66 -7.55
C CYS A 366 -15.09 21.10 -8.58
N ILE A 367 -14.67 20.94 -9.84
CA ILE A 367 -15.50 20.35 -10.89
C ILE A 367 -15.89 18.91 -10.52
N ALA A 368 -14.95 18.12 -10.02
CA ALA A 368 -15.19 16.73 -9.64
C ALA A 368 -16.23 16.56 -8.52
N VAL A 369 -16.36 17.54 -7.60
CA VAL A 369 -17.41 17.52 -6.56
C VAL A 369 -18.76 18.00 -7.10
N LEU A 370 -18.77 18.97 -8.02
CA LEU A 370 -19.98 19.66 -8.46
C LEU A 370 -20.70 18.99 -9.64
N THR A 371 -20.01 18.15 -10.42
CA THR A 371 -20.55 17.59 -11.68
C THR A 371 -20.57 16.07 -11.70
N GLU A 372 -21.64 15.51 -12.28
CA GLU A 372 -21.73 14.10 -12.72
C GLU A 372 -20.68 13.83 -13.81
N PRO A 373 -20.23 12.57 -14.01
CA PRO A 373 -18.88 12.24 -14.48
C PRO A 373 -18.67 12.54 -15.97
N LEU A 374 -18.38 13.79 -16.29
CA LEU A 374 -17.44 14.10 -17.36
C LEU A 374 -16.02 13.94 -16.79
N LEU A 375 -15.09 13.52 -17.63
CA LEU A 375 -13.68 13.33 -17.26
C LEU A 375 -12.91 14.57 -17.74
N PRO A 376 -12.89 15.68 -16.97
CA PRO A 376 -12.15 16.88 -17.34
C PRO A 376 -10.65 16.60 -17.45
N ALA A 377 -9.95 17.43 -18.21
CA ALA A 377 -8.50 17.46 -18.17
C ALA A 377 -8.02 17.98 -16.81
N LEU A 378 -6.87 17.49 -16.33
CA LEU A 378 -6.25 17.97 -15.08
C LEU A 378 -5.82 19.45 -15.17
N GLY A 379 -5.75 20.02 -16.38
CA GLY A 379 -5.27 21.36 -16.67
C GLY A 379 -3.97 21.34 -17.47
N THR A 380 -3.27 22.47 -17.51
CA THR A 380 -1.88 22.63 -17.98
C THR A 380 -0.98 22.92 -16.79
N PRO A 381 0.29 22.49 -16.78
CA PRO A 381 1.16 22.76 -15.65
C PRO A 381 1.48 24.25 -15.57
N LEU A 382 1.58 24.76 -14.35
CA LEU A 382 2.02 26.14 -14.06
C LEU A 382 3.51 26.33 -14.38
N LEU A 383 4.31 25.29 -14.16
CA LEU A 383 5.75 25.30 -14.33
C LEU A 383 6.22 23.88 -14.68
N THR A 384 7.19 23.76 -15.58
CA THR A 384 7.91 22.50 -15.82
C THR A 384 9.41 22.78 -15.78
N VAL A 385 10.14 22.01 -14.98
CA VAL A 385 11.58 22.13 -14.78
C VAL A 385 12.25 20.86 -15.27
N VAL A 386 13.26 20.98 -16.13
CA VAL A 386 14.14 19.85 -16.46
C VAL A 386 15.20 19.78 -15.37
N ALA A 387 14.95 18.96 -14.35
CA ALA A 387 15.78 18.85 -13.16
C ALA A 387 16.97 17.89 -13.37
N HIS A 388 16.78 16.87 -14.21
CA HIS A 388 17.75 15.80 -14.43
C HIS A 388 17.88 15.43 -15.91
N SER A 389 18.90 14.64 -16.23
CA SER A 389 19.13 14.14 -17.60
C SER A 389 18.41 12.81 -17.89
N CYS A 390 17.90 12.15 -16.85
CA CYS A 390 17.24 10.86 -16.89
C CYS A 390 16.11 10.79 -15.86
N GLY A 391 15.46 9.64 -15.68
CA GLY A 391 14.24 9.52 -14.90
C GLY A 391 14.37 9.95 -13.45
N VAL A 392 13.31 10.55 -12.92
CA VAL A 392 13.22 11.03 -11.53
C VAL A 392 12.56 9.97 -10.65
N ASN A 393 13.35 9.19 -9.91
CA ASN A 393 12.86 8.05 -9.12
C ASN A 393 12.44 8.39 -7.71
N SER A 394 12.83 9.57 -7.21
CA SER A 394 12.48 10.02 -5.88
C SER A 394 12.15 11.51 -5.90
N LEU A 395 11.15 11.87 -5.09
CA LEU A 395 10.61 13.21 -4.99
C LEU A 395 10.15 13.41 -3.54
N HIS A 396 10.43 14.59 -2.98
CA HIS A 396 9.93 15.01 -1.68
C HIS A 396 9.73 16.53 -1.66
N ILE A 397 8.62 16.97 -1.10
CA ILE A 397 8.28 18.39 -0.93
C ILE A 397 8.20 18.71 0.57
N GLN A 398 8.88 19.77 1.00
CA GLN A 398 8.77 20.31 2.35
C GLN A 398 8.29 21.76 2.31
N GLU A 399 7.21 22.06 3.01
CA GLU A 399 6.73 23.42 3.21
C GLU A 399 7.68 24.20 4.14
N LEU A 400 7.96 25.44 3.74
CA LEU A 400 8.69 26.44 4.51
C LEU A 400 7.77 27.63 4.84
N PRO A 401 8.14 28.46 5.83
CA PRO A 401 7.40 29.69 6.11
C PRO A 401 7.28 30.59 4.87
N LYS A 402 6.25 31.44 4.85
CA LYS A 402 6.00 32.44 3.79
C LYS A 402 5.63 31.85 2.41
N GLY A 403 5.06 30.64 2.37
CA GLY A 403 4.59 30.04 1.10
C GLY A 403 5.72 29.57 0.19
N GLN A 404 6.84 29.20 0.80
CA GLN A 404 7.98 28.63 0.11
C GLN A 404 7.99 27.12 0.27
N PHE A 405 8.53 26.41 -0.72
CA PHE A 405 8.58 24.95 -0.75
C PHE A 405 9.94 24.49 -1.23
N LEU A 406 10.57 23.61 -0.46
CA LEU A 406 11.74 22.86 -0.93
C LEU A 406 11.28 21.63 -1.66
N VAL A 407 11.71 21.49 -2.91
CA VAL A 407 11.46 20.30 -3.72
C VAL A 407 12.79 19.63 -3.99
N ALA A 408 12.95 18.42 -3.46
CA ALA A 408 14.13 17.60 -3.66
C ALA A 408 13.78 16.40 -4.55
N SER A 409 14.63 16.13 -5.53
CA SER A 409 14.48 15.02 -6.46
C SER A 409 15.79 14.26 -6.67
N GLY A 410 15.68 12.94 -6.84
CA GLY A 410 16.78 12.05 -7.14
C GLY A 410 16.53 11.26 -8.43
N SER A 411 17.60 11.03 -9.21
CA SER A 411 17.49 10.49 -10.57
C SER A 411 18.20 9.15 -10.79
N ASP A 412 17.83 8.49 -11.89
CA ASP A 412 18.51 7.36 -12.50
C ASP A 412 20.01 7.59 -12.72
N ASP A 413 20.41 8.83 -13.01
CA ASP A 413 21.81 9.20 -13.30
C ASP A 413 22.68 9.37 -12.02
N GLY A 414 22.13 9.05 -10.85
CA GLY A 414 22.82 9.17 -9.57
C GLY A 414 22.93 10.61 -9.06
N SER A 415 22.24 11.59 -9.67
CA SER A 415 22.23 12.99 -9.25
C SER A 415 21.08 13.34 -8.29
N ILE A 416 21.29 14.40 -7.52
CA ILE A 416 20.28 15.06 -6.68
C ILE A 416 20.09 16.49 -7.17
N HIS A 417 18.84 16.92 -7.27
CA HIS A 417 18.45 18.29 -7.56
C HIS A 417 17.52 18.79 -6.45
N VAL A 418 17.76 20.01 -5.97
CA VAL A 418 16.90 20.67 -4.99
C VAL A 418 16.58 22.07 -5.49
N CYS A 419 15.30 22.46 -5.48
CA CYS A 419 14.90 23.83 -5.76
C CYS A 419 14.01 24.41 -4.65
N LEU A 420 14.14 25.72 -4.46
CA LEU A 420 13.26 26.52 -3.63
C LEU A 420 12.19 27.16 -4.52
N LEU A 421 10.95 26.81 -4.29
CA LEU A 421 9.79 27.37 -4.95
C LEU A 421 9.10 28.38 -4.04
N GLU A 422 8.58 29.43 -4.63
CA GLU A 422 7.66 30.37 -3.99
C GLU A 422 6.32 30.32 -4.72
N VAL A 423 5.24 30.19 -3.94
CA VAL A 423 3.87 30.21 -4.44
C VAL A 423 3.27 31.58 -4.14
N THR A 424 2.88 32.30 -5.18
CA THR A 424 2.27 33.63 -5.06
C THR A 424 0.91 33.66 -5.74
N ARG A 425 0.08 34.63 -5.34
CA ARG A 425 -1.14 34.98 -6.08
C ARG A 425 -0.76 35.90 -7.22
N GLY A 426 -1.19 35.57 -8.43
CA GLY A 426 -1.07 36.41 -9.61
C GLY A 426 -1.71 37.78 -9.37
N GLY A 427 -1.03 38.83 -9.83
CA GLY A 427 -1.43 40.23 -9.60
C GLY A 427 -2.50 40.77 -10.55
N ASP A 428 -3.09 39.94 -11.40
CA ASP A 428 -4.09 40.38 -12.39
C ASP A 428 -5.51 40.28 -11.79
N GLU A 429 -6.20 41.41 -11.63
CA GLU A 429 -7.54 41.48 -11.01
C GLU A 429 -8.62 40.77 -11.85
N ALA A 430 -8.34 40.47 -13.12
CA ALA A 430 -9.27 39.81 -14.04
C ALA A 430 -9.30 38.28 -13.93
N GLU A 431 -8.14 37.64 -13.68
CA GLU A 431 -8.03 36.21 -13.38
C GLU A 431 -6.92 35.95 -12.34
N PRO A 432 -7.27 35.84 -11.04
CA PRO A 432 -6.31 35.59 -9.98
C PRO A 432 -5.78 34.15 -10.06
N GLY A 433 -4.78 33.92 -10.91
CA GLY A 433 -4.10 32.63 -11.07
C GLY A 433 -3.00 32.40 -10.03
N THR A 434 -2.73 31.15 -9.69
CA THR A 434 -1.55 30.78 -8.89
C THR A 434 -0.28 30.92 -9.73
N CYS A 435 0.75 31.58 -9.21
CA CYS A 435 2.05 31.68 -9.85
C CYS A 435 3.12 30.93 -9.04
N LEU A 436 4.04 30.25 -9.75
CA LEU A 436 5.17 29.54 -9.16
C LEU A 436 6.48 30.15 -9.64
N HIS A 437 7.33 30.53 -8.70
CA HIS A 437 8.64 31.09 -8.98
C HIS A 437 9.73 30.21 -8.37
N ILE A 438 10.75 29.88 -9.16
CA ILE A 438 11.97 29.25 -8.65
C ILE A 438 12.87 30.37 -8.11
N LEU A 439 13.07 30.39 -6.80
CA LEU A 439 13.94 31.36 -6.15
C LEU A 439 15.40 30.91 -6.24
N GLU A 440 15.66 29.65 -5.88
CA GLU A 440 16.99 29.07 -5.82
C GLU A 440 16.97 27.65 -6.35
N ARG A 441 18.12 27.17 -6.85
CA ARG A 441 18.28 25.78 -7.27
C ARG A 441 19.72 25.32 -7.07
N VAL A 442 19.89 24.06 -6.71
CA VAL A 442 21.17 23.38 -6.65
C VAL A 442 21.05 22.00 -7.27
N ALA A 443 22.04 21.62 -8.05
CA ALA A 443 22.15 20.28 -8.63
C ALA A 443 23.53 19.74 -8.33
N ARG A 444 23.60 18.50 -7.82
CA ARG A 444 24.86 17.80 -7.63
C ARG A 444 24.84 16.53 -8.47
N PRO A 445 25.62 16.46 -9.58
CA PRO A 445 25.76 15.25 -10.35
C PRO A 445 26.57 14.21 -9.57
N CYS A 446 26.39 12.93 -9.91
CA CYS A 446 27.17 11.82 -9.36
C CYS A 446 27.21 11.78 -7.82
N THR A 447 26.10 12.10 -7.15
CA THR A 447 25.97 11.94 -5.69
C THR A 447 25.99 10.47 -5.26
N HIS A 448 25.52 9.59 -6.14
CA HIS A 448 25.51 8.14 -5.97
C HIS A 448 26.06 7.45 -7.22
N ALA A 449 26.46 6.19 -7.07
CA ALA A 449 26.96 5.36 -8.16
C ALA A 449 25.84 4.68 -8.97
N ALA A 450 24.59 4.78 -8.49
CA ALA A 450 23.40 4.20 -9.12
C ALA A 450 22.14 5.06 -8.85
N HIS A 451 20.99 4.62 -9.35
CA HIS A 451 19.68 5.26 -9.23
C HIS A 451 19.37 5.73 -7.80
N VAL A 452 19.02 7.01 -7.64
CA VAL A 452 18.58 7.58 -6.34
C VAL A 452 17.08 7.36 -6.16
N THR A 453 16.71 6.28 -5.50
CA THR A 453 15.31 5.83 -5.32
C THR A 453 14.67 6.32 -4.03
N GLY A 454 15.45 6.86 -3.09
CA GLY A 454 14.96 7.52 -1.88
C GLY A 454 15.50 8.94 -1.74
N ILE A 455 14.61 9.90 -1.46
CA ILE A 455 14.99 11.26 -1.06
C ILE A 455 14.01 11.81 -0.03
N ARG A 456 14.54 12.48 1.00
CA ARG A 456 13.76 13.14 2.06
C ARG A 456 14.44 14.43 2.47
N VAL A 457 13.68 15.51 2.53
CA VAL A 457 14.12 16.76 3.16
C VAL A 457 13.75 16.66 4.63
N LEU A 458 14.76 16.51 5.49
CA LEU A 458 14.57 16.33 6.94
C LEU A 458 14.39 17.70 7.61
N ARG A 459 15.15 18.68 7.15
CA ARG A 459 15.13 20.09 7.58
C ARG A 459 15.48 20.97 6.40
N PRO A 460 15.24 22.30 6.49
CA PRO A 460 15.56 23.22 5.40
C PRO A 460 17.03 23.20 4.95
N ASP A 461 17.94 22.76 5.81
CA ASP A 461 19.39 22.65 5.59
C ASP A 461 19.88 21.20 5.43
N LEU A 462 18.98 20.20 5.49
CA LEU A 462 19.37 18.80 5.66
C LEU A 462 18.54 17.87 4.75
N VAL A 463 19.23 17.22 3.80
CA VAL A 463 18.63 16.30 2.84
C VAL A 463 19.22 14.91 3.06
N LEU A 464 18.37 13.89 3.00
CA LEU A 464 18.74 12.48 3.06
C LEU A 464 18.45 11.84 1.71
N SER A 465 19.40 11.06 1.18
CA SER A 465 19.21 10.28 -0.03
C SER A 465 19.63 8.83 0.14
N ALA A 466 18.94 7.94 -0.58
CA ALA A 466 19.22 6.53 -0.62
C ALA A 466 19.23 6.06 -2.08
N SER A 467 20.18 5.17 -2.40
CA SER A 467 20.39 4.69 -3.77
C SER A 467 20.54 3.18 -3.84
N VAL A 468 20.28 2.64 -5.02
CA VAL A 468 20.50 1.22 -5.36
C VAL A 468 21.96 0.78 -5.13
N ASP A 469 22.90 1.72 -5.04
CA ASP A 469 24.30 1.46 -4.64
C ASP A 469 24.48 1.11 -3.14
N GLN A 470 23.38 0.93 -2.40
CA GLN A 470 23.31 0.57 -0.99
C GLN A 470 23.87 1.63 -0.04
N ARG A 471 23.90 2.90 -0.48
CA ARG A 471 24.34 4.03 0.36
C ARG A 471 23.16 4.90 0.77
N LEU A 472 23.11 5.18 2.06
CA LEU A 472 22.25 6.19 2.67
C LEU A 472 23.13 7.37 3.08
N THR A 473 22.96 8.50 2.39
CA THR A 473 23.83 9.68 2.55
C THR A 473 23.05 10.88 3.06
N LEU A 474 23.61 11.53 4.07
CA LEU A 474 23.10 12.77 4.65
C LEU A 474 23.88 13.95 4.06
N TRP A 475 23.16 14.95 3.58
CA TRP A 475 23.72 16.14 2.92
C TRP A 475 23.33 17.41 3.65
N ARG A 476 24.28 18.33 3.80
CA ARG A 476 23.99 19.72 4.14
C ARG A 476 23.66 20.48 2.85
N LEU A 477 22.49 21.09 2.83
CA LEU A 477 22.04 21.93 1.73
C LEU A 477 22.52 23.37 1.94
N SER A 478 23.28 23.88 0.98
CA SER A 478 23.45 25.31 0.75
C SER A 478 23.13 25.62 -0.70
N TRP A 479 22.85 26.89 -1.00
CA TRP A 479 22.61 27.30 -2.39
C TRP A 479 23.89 27.35 -3.24
N ASP A 480 25.05 27.26 -2.60
CA ASP A 480 26.35 27.07 -3.26
C ASP A 480 26.61 25.59 -3.62
N GLY A 481 25.94 24.64 -2.95
CA GLY A 481 26.16 23.21 -3.17
C GLY A 481 25.50 22.29 -2.13
N LEU A 482 25.48 21.00 -2.43
CA LEU A 482 25.18 19.95 -1.45
C LEU A 482 26.51 19.48 -0.88
N GLU A 483 26.73 19.54 0.44
CA GLU A 483 27.92 19.00 1.13
C GLU A 483 27.59 17.63 1.74
N GLU A 484 28.46 16.63 1.57
CA GLU A 484 28.27 15.31 2.17
C GLU A 484 28.65 15.36 3.66
N LEU A 485 27.71 15.05 4.55
CA LEU A 485 27.96 15.01 5.99
C LEU A 485 28.32 13.60 6.47
N SER A 486 27.59 12.59 6.00
CA SER A 486 27.85 11.19 6.37
C SER A 486 27.19 10.24 5.38
N THR A 487 27.81 9.07 5.19
CA THR A 487 27.26 7.97 4.41
C THR A 487 27.34 6.68 5.22
N THR A 488 26.24 5.94 5.25
CA THR A 488 26.17 4.60 5.85
C THR A 488 25.69 3.59 4.81
N PHE A 489 26.19 2.37 4.88
CA PHE A 489 25.71 1.27 4.05
C PHE A 489 24.51 0.60 4.69
N PHE A 490 23.51 0.28 3.88
CA PHE A 490 22.40 -0.58 4.25
C PHE A 490 22.48 -1.91 3.48
N TYR A 491 21.81 -2.93 3.97
CA TYR A 491 21.92 -4.31 3.47
C TYR A 491 20.74 -4.75 2.62
N VAL A 492 19.80 -3.85 2.31
CA VAL A 492 18.70 -4.07 1.37
C VAL A 492 19.22 -3.88 -0.07
N PRO A 493 19.35 -4.94 -0.89
CA PRO A 493 19.68 -4.80 -2.30
C PRO A 493 18.47 -4.27 -3.09
N ASP A 494 18.74 -3.69 -4.26
CA ASP A 494 17.70 -3.24 -5.19
C ASP A 494 16.69 -2.32 -4.50
N LEU A 495 17.20 -1.23 -3.93
CA LEU A 495 16.39 -0.31 -3.12
C LEU A 495 15.23 0.25 -3.95
N ALA A 496 14.00 -0.04 -3.51
CA ALA A 496 12.77 0.40 -4.15
C ALA A 496 12.20 1.69 -3.54
N GLU A 497 12.18 1.81 -2.21
CA GLU A 497 11.62 2.98 -1.53
C GLU A 497 12.25 3.23 -0.15
N LEU A 498 12.26 4.50 0.23
CA LEU A 498 12.64 5.01 1.56
C LEU A 498 11.43 5.75 2.15
N ASP A 499 11.13 5.49 3.42
CA ASP A 499 10.27 6.33 4.24
C ASP A 499 10.97 6.76 5.53
N CYS A 500 10.67 7.97 6.00
CA CYS A 500 11.41 8.60 7.10
C CYS A 500 10.49 9.42 7.99
N TRP A 501 10.70 9.36 9.30
CA TRP A 501 9.93 10.13 10.28
C TRP A 501 10.80 10.57 11.48
N GLU A 502 10.41 11.67 12.10
CA GLU A 502 11.05 12.23 13.29
C GLU A 502 10.43 11.62 14.55
N VAL A 503 11.26 11.30 15.53
CA VAL A 503 10.84 10.87 16.87
C VAL A 503 11.56 11.72 17.91
N VAL A 504 10.80 12.16 18.93
CA VAL A 504 11.37 12.80 20.12
C VAL A 504 11.48 11.76 21.22
N GLU A 505 12.70 11.45 21.63
CA GLU A 505 12.94 10.47 22.69
C GLU A 505 12.65 11.03 24.08
N ALA A 506 12.59 10.14 25.08
CA ALA A 506 12.32 10.50 26.47
C ALA A 506 13.35 11.51 27.04
N GLY A 507 14.55 11.58 26.47
CA GLY A 507 15.58 12.57 26.82
C GLY A 507 15.41 13.93 26.14
N GLY A 508 14.39 14.13 25.30
CA GLY A 508 14.17 15.35 24.52
C GLY A 508 15.01 15.46 23.25
N GLU A 509 15.91 14.50 23.01
CA GLU A 509 16.68 14.41 21.78
C GLU A 509 15.78 14.01 20.60
N ARG A 510 16.00 14.68 19.46
CA ARG A 510 15.33 14.39 18.20
C ARG A 510 16.16 13.41 17.41
N CYS A 511 15.55 12.33 16.96
CA CYS A 511 16.17 11.35 16.09
C CYS A 511 15.28 11.09 14.87
N TRP A 512 15.92 10.63 13.80
CA TRP A 512 15.24 10.26 12.57
C TRP A 512 15.31 8.76 12.40
N TYR A 513 14.16 8.16 12.13
CA TYR A 513 14.08 6.76 11.72
C TYR A 513 13.83 6.69 10.23
N CYS A 514 14.44 5.72 9.58
CA CYS A 514 14.37 5.49 8.15
C CYS A 514 14.09 4.01 7.91
N VAL A 515 13.02 3.70 7.19
CA VAL A 515 12.74 2.35 6.73
C VAL A 515 13.03 2.26 5.23
N LEU A 516 13.83 1.28 4.85
CA LEU A 516 14.29 1.02 3.49
C LEU A 516 13.71 -0.32 3.04
N CYS A 517 13.15 -0.38 1.84
CA CYS A 517 12.65 -1.61 1.25
C CYS A 517 13.16 -1.85 -0.18
N GLY A 518 13.24 -3.12 -0.55
CA GLY A 518 13.76 -3.63 -1.82
C GLY A 518 13.76 -5.16 -1.74
N GLN A 519 14.90 -5.81 -1.99
CA GLN A 519 15.08 -7.23 -1.66
C GLN A 519 15.36 -7.45 -0.16
N GLY A 520 14.41 -7.02 0.67
CA GLY A 520 14.52 -6.99 2.13
C GLY A 520 13.84 -5.76 2.72
N LEU A 521 13.91 -5.67 4.04
CA LEU A 521 13.40 -4.55 4.82
C LEU A 521 14.42 -4.23 5.91
N GLU A 522 14.81 -2.98 6.04
CA GLU A 522 15.75 -2.54 7.08
C GLU A 522 15.27 -1.22 7.71
N LEU A 523 15.36 -1.16 9.04
CA LEU A 523 15.09 0.03 9.83
C LEU A 523 16.41 0.57 10.36
N LEU A 524 16.72 1.80 9.98
CA LEU A 524 17.89 2.53 10.45
C LEU A 524 17.49 3.71 11.32
N ARG A 525 18.36 4.01 12.28
CA ARG A 525 18.22 5.12 13.21
C ARG A 525 19.38 6.08 13.01
N TYR A 526 19.09 7.34 12.75
CA TYR A 526 20.07 8.42 12.65
C TYR A 526 20.01 9.34 13.87
N TRP A 527 21.20 9.58 14.42
CA TRP A 527 21.42 10.57 15.47
C TRP A 527 21.83 11.88 14.85
N TYR A 528 21.26 12.97 15.35
CA TYR A 528 21.80 14.28 15.08
C TYR A 528 23.05 14.48 15.95
N LEU A 529 24.22 14.65 15.32
CA LEU A 529 25.35 15.32 15.96
C LEU A 529 25.06 16.81 15.89
N ALA A 530 24.83 17.42 17.05
CA ALA A 530 24.42 18.82 17.16
C ALA A 530 25.45 19.81 16.66
#